data_AF-A0A518DCB4-F1
#
_entry.id   AF-A0A518DCB4-F1
#
_cell.length_a   1.000
_cell.length_b   1.000
_cell.length_c   1.000
_cell.angle_alpha   90.00
_cell.angle_beta   90.00
_cell.angle_gamma   90.00
#
_symmetry.space_group_name_H-M   'P 1'
#
loop_
_entity.id
_entity.type
_entity.pdbx_description
1 polymer ?
#
loop_
_entity_poly.entity_id
_entity_poly.type
_entity_poly.pdbx_seq_one_letter_code
_entity_poly.pdbx_strand_id
1 'polypeptide(L)'
;MPKKIPPQAPTKSGKQAKKPPGPGVKSPPLFSAPPRRGGQETRHRWTFLTNHSHVLILLNAEPDLVLREIAARVGITERAIQQILADLQEEGFIEREKIGRRNHYRVKTDHYLRHPIEAHCKVADLLSLIVDHPDAKKNAWL
;
A
#
# COMPACT_ATOMS: atom_id res chain seq x y z
N MET A 1 48.67 -36.77 -22.21
CA MET A 1 50.09 -36.46 -21.91
C MET A 1 50.17 -35.76 -20.55
N PRO A 2 51.08 -36.17 -19.64
CA PRO A 2 51.21 -35.57 -18.32
C PRO A 2 52.38 -34.56 -18.21
N LYS A 3 52.20 -33.61 -17.26
CA LYS A 3 53.17 -33.08 -16.28
C LYS A 3 54.20 -31.98 -16.65
N LYS A 4 54.15 -30.93 -15.78
CA LYS A 4 55.21 -30.05 -15.25
C LYS A 4 55.68 -28.93 -16.20
N ILE A 5 56.05 -27.71 -15.77
CA ILE A 5 57.03 -27.30 -14.73
C ILE A 5 56.80 -25.78 -14.38
N PRO A 6 56.93 -25.33 -13.10
CA PRO A 6 57.21 -23.92 -12.68
C PRO A 6 58.75 -23.69 -12.57
N PRO A 7 59.39 -22.49 -12.47
CA PRO A 7 59.16 -21.53 -11.36
C PRO A 7 59.71 -20.05 -11.50
N GLN A 8 59.44 -19.25 -10.45
CA GLN A 8 60.30 -18.23 -9.78
C GLN A 8 60.69 -16.85 -10.40
N ALA A 9 60.43 -15.82 -9.59
CA ALA A 9 60.95 -14.43 -9.58
C ALA A 9 62.48 -14.39 -9.26
N PRO A 10 63.25 -13.26 -9.17
CA PRO A 10 62.92 -12.03 -8.40
C PRO A 10 63.64 -10.69 -8.78
N THR A 11 63.42 -9.64 -7.95
CA THR A 11 64.30 -8.47 -7.65
C THR A 11 64.47 -7.36 -8.70
N LYS A 12 64.64 -6.05 -8.41
CA LYS A 12 64.83 -5.24 -7.18
C LYS A 12 64.70 -3.73 -7.54
N SER A 13 64.31 -2.94 -6.54
CA SER A 13 64.83 -1.61 -6.14
C SER A 13 64.76 -0.37 -7.05
N GLY A 14 64.28 0.74 -6.44
CA GLY A 14 64.92 2.06 -6.53
C GLY A 14 64.00 3.23 -6.92
N LYS A 15 63.12 3.72 -6.05
CA LYS A 15 63.25 4.98 -5.26
C LYS A 15 63.68 6.25 -6.04
N GLN A 16 62.75 7.23 -6.13
CA GLN A 16 62.82 8.65 -5.67
C GLN A 16 61.93 9.56 -6.55
N ALA A 17 60.81 10.07 -6.05
CA ALA A 17 60.66 11.31 -5.26
C ALA A 17 60.83 12.60 -6.09
N LYS A 18 59.72 13.36 -6.25
CA LYS A 18 59.63 14.83 -6.09
C LYS A 18 58.22 15.35 -6.51
N LYS A 19 57.50 15.93 -5.55
CA LYS A 19 56.53 17.05 -5.72
C LYS A 19 57.23 18.29 -5.13
N PRO A 20 56.92 19.57 -5.51
CA PRO A 20 55.58 20.18 -5.45
C PRO A 20 55.37 21.25 -6.59
N PRO A 21 54.60 22.35 -6.42
CA PRO A 21 53.14 22.47 -6.59
C PRO A 21 52.70 23.59 -7.56
N GLY A 22 51.42 23.62 -7.96
CA GLY A 22 50.78 24.77 -8.62
C GLY A 22 49.26 24.59 -8.79
N PRO A 23 48.42 25.65 -8.65
CA PRO A 23 47.00 25.54 -8.32
C PRO A 23 46.08 25.70 -9.54
N GLY A 24 44.90 25.08 -9.50
CA GLY A 24 43.82 25.39 -10.45
C GLY A 24 42.92 24.21 -10.75
N VAL A 25 41.93 23.95 -9.87
CA VAL A 25 40.78 23.13 -10.25
C VAL A 25 39.54 24.01 -10.19
N LYS A 26 38.93 24.11 -11.37
CA LYS A 26 37.77 24.92 -11.74
C LYS A 26 36.50 24.41 -11.03
N SER A 27 35.58 25.33 -10.80
CA SER A 27 34.29 25.21 -10.11
C SER A 27 33.46 23.96 -10.49
N PRO A 28 32.64 23.41 -9.57
CA PRO A 28 31.66 22.39 -9.90
C PRO A 28 30.45 22.98 -10.65
N PRO A 29 29.76 22.19 -11.52
CA PRO A 29 28.70 22.70 -12.38
C PRO A 29 27.40 22.98 -11.61
N LEU A 30 26.81 24.13 -11.93
CA LEU A 30 25.41 24.46 -11.76
C LEU A 30 24.57 23.37 -12.44
N PHE A 31 23.87 22.55 -11.67
CA PHE A 31 22.54 21.99 -11.93
C PHE A 31 22.20 21.06 -10.74
N SER A 32 21.90 21.66 -9.59
CA SER A 32 21.14 20.98 -8.56
C SER A 32 19.79 20.62 -9.17
N ALA A 33 19.61 19.34 -9.50
CA ALA A 33 18.31 18.80 -9.81
C ALA A 33 17.32 19.25 -8.71
N PRO A 34 16.12 19.72 -9.06
CA PRO A 34 15.14 20.11 -8.06
C PRO A 34 14.89 18.90 -7.14
N PRO A 35 14.74 19.10 -5.82
CA PRO A 35 14.36 18.02 -4.94
C PRO A 35 13.10 17.40 -5.52
N ARG A 36 13.16 16.10 -5.86
CA ARG A 36 11.98 15.33 -6.26
C ARG A 36 10.96 15.58 -5.17
N ARG A 37 9.92 16.34 -5.50
CA ARG A 37 8.81 16.68 -4.62
C ARG A 37 8.38 15.34 -4.02
N GLY A 38 8.67 15.17 -2.73
CA GLY A 38 8.60 13.88 -2.07
C GLY A 38 7.30 13.22 -2.44
N GLY A 39 7.37 12.00 -2.98
CA GLY A 39 6.19 11.16 -3.05
C GLY A 39 5.54 11.26 -1.69
N GLN A 40 4.26 11.62 -1.67
CA GLN A 40 3.48 11.48 -0.45
C GLN A 40 3.51 9.99 -0.14
N GLU A 41 4.49 9.59 0.66
CA GLU A 41 4.50 8.34 1.37
C GLU A 41 3.29 8.47 2.26
N THR A 42 2.14 8.04 1.76
CA THR A 42 0.97 7.73 2.57
C THR A 42 1.42 6.56 3.44
N ARG A 43 2.22 6.86 4.46
CA ARG A 43 2.51 5.93 5.55
C ARG A 43 1.14 5.51 6.01
N HIS A 44 0.81 4.24 5.81
CA HIS A 44 -0.37 3.62 6.38
C HIS A 44 -0.33 3.93 7.88
N ARG A 45 -1.06 4.97 8.29
CA ARG A 45 -1.21 5.29 9.71
C ARG A 45 -1.95 4.10 10.31
N TRP A 46 -1.49 3.66 11.46
CA TRP A 46 -2.13 2.56 12.16
C TRP A 46 -3.62 2.90 12.37
N THR A 47 -4.50 2.06 11.82
CA THR A 47 -5.95 2.12 12.00
C THR A 47 -6.38 0.94 12.85
N PHE A 48 -7.44 1.12 13.64
CA PHE A 48 -8.01 0.05 14.45
C PHE A 48 -8.74 -0.99 13.57
N LEU A 49 -9.48 -0.50 12.57
CA LEU A 49 -10.21 -1.34 11.62
C LEU A 49 -9.33 -1.70 10.42
N THR A 50 -9.62 -2.87 9.84
CA THR A 50 -8.93 -3.36 8.65
C THR A 50 -9.48 -2.71 7.38
N ASN A 51 -8.71 -2.77 6.28
CA ASN A 51 -9.22 -2.34 4.97
C ASN A 51 -10.49 -3.09 4.55
N HIS A 52 -10.63 -4.37 4.92
CA HIS A 52 -11.86 -5.14 4.67
C HIS A 52 -13.06 -4.52 5.39
N SER A 53 -12.88 -4.17 6.67
CA SER A 53 -13.91 -3.50 7.48
C SER A 53 -14.28 -2.14 6.87
N HIS A 54 -13.30 -1.35 6.44
CA HIS A 54 -13.55 -0.05 5.79
C HIS A 54 -14.34 -0.17 4.50
N VAL A 55 -14.00 -1.14 3.63
CA VAL A 55 -14.74 -1.40 2.40
C VAL A 55 -16.18 -1.82 2.71
N LEU A 56 -16.36 -2.71 3.69
CA LEU A 56 -17.68 -3.21 4.05
C LEU A 56 -18.61 -2.11 4.60
N ILE A 57 -18.06 -1.19 5.41
CA ILE A 57 -18.79 0.01 5.89
C ILE A 57 -19.19 0.91 4.72
N LEU A 58 -18.27 1.17 3.78
CA LEU A 58 -18.55 2.02 2.62
C LEU A 58 -19.63 1.43 1.72
N LEU A 59 -19.58 0.12 1.44
CA LEU A 59 -20.59 -0.54 0.61
C LEU A 59 -21.96 -0.56 1.28
N ASN A 60 -22.02 -0.64 2.61
CA ASN A 60 -23.28 -0.56 3.34
C ASN A 60 -23.92 0.84 3.24
N ALA A 61 -23.10 1.89 3.27
CA ALA A 61 -23.58 3.26 3.14
C ALA A 61 -23.94 3.62 1.69
N GLU A 62 -23.09 3.25 0.73
CA GLU A 62 -23.26 3.56 -0.69
C GLU A 62 -22.98 2.30 -1.55
N PRO A 63 -24.02 1.50 -1.87
CA PRO A 63 -23.86 0.22 -2.55
C PRO A 63 -23.49 0.33 -4.03
N ASP A 64 -23.66 1.51 -4.64
CA ASP A 64 -23.42 1.75 -6.07
C ASP A 64 -22.04 2.36 -6.37
N LEU A 65 -21.14 2.40 -5.37
CA LEU A 65 -19.81 3.00 -5.52
C LEU A 65 -18.96 2.27 -6.55
N VAL A 66 -18.22 3.04 -7.34
CA VAL A 66 -17.23 2.47 -8.26
C VAL A 66 -15.94 2.14 -7.52
N LEU A 67 -15.25 1.08 -7.95
CA LEU A 67 -13.97 0.60 -7.40
C LEU A 67 -12.96 1.74 -7.16
N ARG A 68 -12.87 2.68 -8.11
CA ARG A 68 -11.99 3.84 -8.05
C ARG A 68 -12.30 4.78 -6.88
N GLU A 69 -13.58 5.01 -6.58
CA GLU A 69 -14.01 5.87 -5.48
C GLU A 69 -13.74 5.19 -4.14
N ILE A 70 -14.02 3.89 -4.04
CA ILE A 70 -13.73 3.09 -2.84
C ILE A 70 -12.22 3.13 -2.56
N ALA A 71 -11.39 2.91 -3.57
CA ALA A 71 -9.93 2.97 -3.46
C ALA A 71 -9.44 4.34 -2.93
N ALA A 72 -10.00 5.42 -3.47
CA ALA A 72 -9.65 6.78 -3.05
C ALA A 72 -10.05 7.08 -1.60
N ARG A 73 -11.22 6.60 -1.16
CA ARG A 73 -11.72 6.83 0.22
C ARG A 73 -10.97 5.98 1.25
N VAL A 74 -10.68 4.71 0.94
CA VAL A 74 -9.92 3.82 1.84
C VAL A 74 -8.43 4.14 1.83
N GLY A 75 -7.92 4.79 0.77
CA GLY A 75 -6.50 5.12 0.64
C GLY A 75 -5.65 3.94 0.22
N ILE A 76 -6.20 3.04 -0.61
CA ILE A 76 -5.49 1.87 -1.16
C ILE A 76 -5.62 1.81 -2.68
N THR A 77 -4.94 0.86 -3.31
CA THR A 77 -5.01 0.69 -4.78
C THR A 77 -6.30 0.00 -5.20
N GLU A 78 -6.77 0.27 -6.43
CA GLU A 78 -7.93 -0.42 -6.99
C GLU A 78 -7.75 -1.94 -7.03
N ARG A 79 -6.53 -2.42 -7.31
CA ARG A 79 -6.18 -3.84 -7.26
C ARG A 79 -6.40 -4.43 -5.86
N ALA A 80 -6.03 -3.70 -4.81
CA ALA A 80 -6.26 -4.13 -3.43
C ALA A 80 -7.77 -4.18 -3.12
N ILE A 81 -8.55 -3.22 -3.60
CA ILE A 81 -10.01 -3.25 -3.46
C ILE A 81 -10.60 -4.46 -4.19
N GLN A 82 -10.16 -4.75 -5.42
CA GLN A 82 -10.63 -5.92 -6.16
C GLN A 82 -10.39 -7.22 -5.38
N GLN A 83 -9.21 -7.36 -4.76
CA GLN A 83 -8.89 -8.50 -3.92
C GLN A 83 -9.81 -8.56 -2.70
N ILE A 84 -9.96 -7.45 -1.97
CA ILE A 84 -10.83 -7.36 -0.79
C ILE A 84 -12.29 -7.70 -1.15
N LEU A 85 -12.80 -7.21 -2.28
CA LEU A 85 -14.16 -7.52 -2.73
C LEU A 85 -14.32 -8.99 -3.11
N ALA A 86 -13.29 -9.59 -3.72
CA ALA A 86 -13.30 -11.02 -4.01
C ALA A 86 -13.33 -11.84 -2.72
N ASP A 87 -12.46 -11.51 -1.76
CA ASP A 87 -12.41 -12.16 -0.46
C ASP A 87 -13.76 -12.01 0.28
N LEU A 88 -14.32 -10.80 0.34
CA LEU A 88 -15.63 -10.57 0.97
C LEU A 88 -16.77 -11.33 0.28
N GLN A 89 -16.72 -11.49 -1.05
CA GLN A 89 -17.74 -12.19 -1.81
C GLN A 89 -17.64 -13.71 -1.65
N GLU A 90 -16.43 -14.27 -1.72
CA GLU A 90 -16.14 -15.69 -1.47
C GLU A 90 -16.63 -16.11 -0.08
N GLU A 91 -16.40 -15.22 0.87
CA GLU A 91 -16.73 -15.43 2.28
C GLU A 91 -18.19 -15.12 2.63
N GLY A 92 -18.99 -14.73 1.64
CA GLY A 92 -20.43 -14.52 1.75
C GLY A 92 -20.86 -13.20 2.39
N PHE A 93 -19.93 -12.29 2.70
CA PHE A 93 -20.25 -11.00 3.32
C PHE A 93 -20.88 -10.00 2.35
N ILE A 94 -20.63 -10.13 1.05
CA ILE A 94 -21.24 -9.28 0.02
C ILE A 94 -21.77 -10.10 -1.15
N GLU A 95 -22.79 -9.58 -1.80
CA GLU A 95 -23.25 -10.03 -3.12
C GLU A 95 -23.05 -8.90 -4.12
N ARG A 96 -22.54 -9.25 -5.31
CA ARG A 96 -22.39 -8.30 -6.40
C ARG A 96 -23.44 -8.58 -7.46
N GLU A 97 -24.32 -7.61 -7.69
CA GLU A 97 -25.29 -7.62 -8.78
C GLU A 97 -24.88 -6.61 -9.86
N LYS A 98 -25.00 -6.98 -11.13
CA LYS A 98 -24.70 -6.07 -12.23
C LYS A 98 -25.99 -5.42 -12.74
N ILE A 99 -26.18 -4.15 -12.41
CA ILE A 99 -27.33 -3.36 -12.84
C ILE A 99 -26.90 -2.47 -14.02
N GLY A 100 -27.08 -3.01 -15.24
CA GLY A 100 -26.70 -2.34 -16.47
C GLY A 100 -25.20 -2.10 -16.60
N ARG A 101 -24.76 -0.84 -16.52
CA ARG A 101 -23.34 -0.43 -16.58
C ARG A 101 -22.66 -0.32 -15.22
N ARG A 102 -23.43 -0.41 -14.13
CA ARG A 102 -22.92 -0.26 -12.75
C ARG A 102 -22.98 -1.58 -12.02
N ASN A 103 -22.09 -1.73 -11.05
CA ASN A 103 -22.16 -2.80 -10.07
C ASN A 103 -22.92 -2.26 -8.86
N HIS A 104 -23.84 -3.06 -8.36
CA HIS A 104 -24.53 -2.85 -7.11
C HIS A 104 -24.02 -3.90 -6.12
N TYR A 105 -23.55 -3.47 -4.96
CA TYR A 105 -23.03 -4.34 -3.92
C TYR A 105 -24.01 -4.40 -2.76
N ARG A 106 -24.48 -5.60 -2.43
CA ARG A 106 -25.34 -5.82 -1.26
C ARG A 106 -24.52 -6.43 -0.14
N VAL A 107 -24.46 -5.76 1.01
CA VAL A 107 -23.81 -6.29 2.21
C VAL A 107 -24.74 -7.25 2.94
N LYS A 108 -24.27 -8.46 3.26
CA LYS A 108 -25.01 -9.42 4.09
C LYS A 108 -24.74 -9.15 5.56
N THR A 109 -25.61 -8.36 6.16
CA THR A 109 -25.51 -7.94 7.57
C THR A 109 -25.75 -9.09 8.56
N ASP A 110 -26.40 -10.18 8.12
CA ASP A 110 -26.71 -11.34 8.96
C ASP A 110 -25.53 -12.30 9.20
N HIS A 111 -24.40 -12.11 8.52
CA HIS A 111 -23.21 -12.92 8.76
C HIS A 111 -22.55 -12.56 10.09
N TYR A 112 -22.11 -13.59 10.82
CA TYR A 112 -21.31 -13.43 12.05
C TYR A 112 -19.86 -13.08 11.72
N LEU A 113 -19.21 -12.33 12.62
CA LEU A 113 -17.79 -12.06 12.52
C LEU A 113 -16.98 -13.35 12.72
N ARG A 114 -15.91 -13.51 11.93
CA ARG A 114 -15.12 -14.76 11.90
C ARG A 114 -14.29 -15.00 13.14
N HIS A 115 -13.98 -13.94 13.88
CA HIS A 115 -13.07 -14.05 15.00
C HIS A 115 -13.79 -14.72 16.18
N PRO A 116 -13.21 -15.76 16.82
CA PRO A 116 -13.90 -16.51 17.89
C PRO A 116 -14.30 -15.63 19.08
N ILE A 117 -13.60 -14.53 19.32
CA ILE A 117 -13.94 -13.54 20.34
C ILE A 117 -15.21 -12.75 19.97
N GLU A 118 -15.46 -12.54 18.68
CA GLU A 118 -16.54 -11.72 18.14
C GLU A 118 -17.60 -12.57 17.42
N ALA A 119 -17.54 -13.90 17.54
CA ALA A 119 -18.43 -14.82 16.84
C ALA A 119 -19.91 -14.68 17.26
N HIS A 120 -20.16 -13.97 18.37
CA HIS A 120 -21.49 -13.61 18.84
C HIS A 120 -22.04 -12.34 18.19
N CYS A 121 -21.17 -11.52 17.57
CA CYS A 121 -21.53 -10.26 16.92
C CYS A 121 -21.78 -10.50 15.44
N LYS A 122 -22.84 -9.87 14.92
CA LYS A 122 -23.10 -9.81 13.49
C LYS A 122 -22.36 -8.65 12.87
N VAL A 123 -22.16 -8.74 11.55
CA VAL A 123 -21.71 -7.61 10.73
C VAL A 123 -22.67 -6.41 10.88
N ALA A 124 -23.98 -6.67 11.03
CA ALA A 124 -24.98 -5.65 11.35
C ALA A 124 -24.60 -4.81 12.58
N ASP A 125 -24.18 -5.45 13.68
CA ASP A 125 -23.92 -4.77 14.94
C ASP A 125 -22.72 -3.82 14.82
N LEU A 126 -21.66 -4.27 14.12
CA LEU A 126 -20.51 -3.43 13.81
C LEU A 126 -20.90 -2.23 12.95
N LEU A 127 -21.75 -2.45 11.94
CA LEU A 127 -22.20 -1.39 11.03
C LEU A 127 -23.05 -0.36 11.76
N SER A 128 -24.03 -0.79 12.56
CA SER A 128 -24.90 0.11 13.33
C SER A 128 -24.10 0.98 14.29
N LEU A 129 -23.11 0.41 14.99
CA LEU A 129 -22.24 1.18 15.90
C LEU A 129 -21.49 2.33 15.21
N ILE A 130 -21.13 2.16 13.94
CA ILE A 130 -20.34 3.13 13.18
C ILE A 130 -21.23 4.12 12.43
N VAL A 131 -22.32 3.65 11.82
CA VAL A 131 -23.22 4.46 10.99
C VAL A 131 -24.16 5.31 11.86
N ASP A 132 -24.65 4.79 12.99
CA ASP A 132 -25.55 5.53 13.88
C ASP A 132 -24.81 6.50 14.81
N HIS A 133 -23.48 6.57 14.70
CA HIS A 133 -22.71 7.53 15.48
C HIS A 133 -23.09 8.97 15.06
N PRO A 134 -23.43 9.87 16.00
CA PRO A 134 -23.95 11.21 15.68
C PRO A 134 -22.99 12.07 14.85
N ASP A 135 -21.70 11.79 14.93
CA ASP A 135 -20.66 12.45 14.13
C ASP A 135 -20.33 11.73 12.81
N ALA A 136 -20.91 10.56 12.53
CA ALA A 136 -20.72 9.86 11.26
C ALA A 136 -21.12 10.74 10.08
N LYS A 137 -22.22 11.50 10.22
CA LYS A 137 -22.70 12.49 9.24
C LYS A 137 -21.80 13.73 9.11
N LYS A 138 -20.90 13.99 10.08
CA LYS A 138 -19.97 15.14 10.03
C LYS A 138 -18.69 14.80 9.28
N ASN A 139 -18.30 13.53 9.24
CA ASN A 139 -17.22 13.06 8.41
C ASN A 139 -17.80 12.97 7.00
N ALA A 140 -17.52 13.97 6.14
CA ALA A 140 -18.12 14.19 4.82
C ALA A 140 -17.88 13.09 3.74
N TRP A 141 -17.96 11.82 4.15
CA TRP A 141 -17.69 10.60 3.38
C TRP A 141 -18.71 9.47 3.69
N LEU A 142 -19.68 9.71 4.59
CA LEU A 142 -20.89 8.93 4.92
C LEU A 142 -22.10 9.86 4.88
#